data_AF-A0A7X7APY0-F1
#
_entry.id   AF-A0A7X7APY0-F1
#
_cell.length_a   1.000
_cell.length_b   1.000
_cell.length_c   1.000
_cell.angle_alpha   90.00
_cell.angle_beta   90.00
_cell.angle_gamma   90.00
#
_symmetry.space_group_name_H-M   'P 1'
#
loop_
_entity.id
_entity.type
_entity.pdbx_description
1 polymer ?
#
loop_
_entity_poly.entity_id
_entity_poly.type
_entity_poly.pdbx_seq_one_letter_code
_entity_poly.pdbx_strand_id
1 'polypeptide(L)'
;MIKAIVKDNAYNDSVTLMLISREVQKLDGVEDVLVGMGTELNLDLVKMMDMFVPELEDVTPNDLFIAARFDESKVSMDDLLAAFNDEMNKKKESGSGDYQPPTLDSALNHLQGANMVVLSIPGEYAAAEAENALRAGLNVMMFSDNVKIEDELRLKKMAVEKGLLMMGPDCGTAIINGVPLCFANVVRRGKIGLVGASGTGTQEITVVAHQLGEGFSQVIGTGGRDLSETIGGLMMIQGIEALMADPETEVIVLVSKPPAASVEKKIYELVKKSEKPVVIDFIGGDAESIKEAGAYPCLSLEDAARKAVALARGEEAVDFDGFDASEADLDQMVEQAVAKLKPEQKYLRGLYTGGTLTDEAIKYLGENHAIYSNIPLTPDRDIKHLENKQGHICLDLGEDQFTRGRPHPMIDPQTRTDFFDSHVDETTAIILVDVVLGYGSYSDPAGAVAESLEKARKRVGDNDFIVVASVTGTDQDPQDLNESIKTLENAGAIVMPSNAQAVRLVDRIMKAAAL
;
A
#
# COMPACT_ATOMS: atom_id res chain seq x y z
N MET A 1 22.99 7.62 -28.41
CA MET A 1 24.07 8.33 -27.67
C MET A 1 23.81 8.16 -26.18
N ILE A 2 24.84 8.08 -25.34
CA ILE A 2 24.70 8.04 -23.87
C ILE A 2 25.37 9.30 -23.31
N LYS A 3 24.67 10.04 -22.45
CA LYS A 3 25.19 11.24 -21.77
C LYS A 3 24.65 11.34 -20.35
N ALA A 4 25.39 12.04 -19.49
CA ALA A 4 24.91 12.42 -18.17
C ALA A 4 25.12 13.91 -17.88
N ILE A 5 24.25 14.47 -17.04
CA ILE A 5 24.37 15.80 -16.44
C ILE A 5 24.31 15.62 -14.92
N VAL A 6 25.19 16.30 -14.19
CA VAL A 6 25.22 16.33 -12.73
C VAL A 6 24.90 17.75 -12.26
N LYS A 7 24.08 17.85 -11.20
CA LYS A 7 23.80 19.07 -10.47
C LYS A 7 24.25 18.89 -9.02
N ASP A 8 25.33 19.59 -8.67
CA ASP A 8 25.94 19.50 -7.35
C ASP A 8 25.00 20.05 -6.26
N ASN A 9 24.94 19.36 -5.12
CA ASN A 9 24.16 19.76 -3.94
C ASN A 9 22.67 20.08 -4.24
N ALA A 10 22.07 19.37 -5.18
CA ALA A 10 20.68 19.57 -5.61
C ALA A 10 19.76 18.44 -5.10
N TYR A 11 19.70 18.26 -3.78
CA TYR A 11 18.90 17.19 -3.17
C TYR A 11 17.41 17.29 -3.51
N ASN A 12 16.86 16.16 -3.94
CA ASN A 12 15.43 15.97 -4.16
C ASN A 12 15.01 14.58 -3.69
N ASP A 13 13.75 14.44 -3.30
CA ASP A 13 13.16 13.17 -2.91
C ASP A 13 13.23 12.14 -4.04
N SER A 14 13.65 10.91 -3.73
CA SER A 14 13.90 9.85 -4.73
C SER A 14 12.65 9.47 -5.51
N VAL A 15 11.47 9.42 -4.88
CA VAL A 15 10.21 9.12 -5.56
C VAL A 15 9.91 10.20 -6.60
N THR A 16 10.12 11.47 -6.25
CA THR A 16 9.97 12.60 -7.17
C THR A 16 10.87 12.44 -8.39
N LEU A 17 12.15 12.12 -8.20
CA LEU A 17 13.08 11.94 -9.31
C LEU A 17 12.71 10.74 -10.18
N MET A 18 12.25 9.65 -9.59
CA MET A 18 11.80 8.47 -10.33
C MET A 18 10.58 8.76 -11.20
N LEU A 19 9.59 9.48 -10.66
CA LEU A 19 8.40 9.91 -11.42
C LEU A 19 8.81 10.83 -12.59
N ILE A 20 9.69 11.81 -12.35
CA ILE A 20 10.19 12.70 -13.40
C ILE A 20 10.98 11.91 -14.45
N SER A 21 11.81 10.95 -14.05
CA SER A 21 12.56 10.09 -14.97
C SER A 21 11.63 9.43 -15.98
N ARG A 22 10.43 9.01 -15.55
CA ARG A 22 9.43 8.39 -16.43
C ARG A 22 8.77 9.37 -17.36
N GLU A 23 8.41 10.56 -16.89
CA GLU A 23 7.88 11.60 -17.78
C GLU A 23 8.89 11.98 -18.86
N VAL A 24 10.17 12.07 -18.49
CA VAL A 24 11.26 12.31 -19.44
C VAL A 24 11.44 11.11 -20.38
N GLN A 25 11.23 9.88 -19.92
CA GLN A 25 11.31 8.66 -20.75
C GLN A 25 10.25 8.61 -21.85
N LYS A 26 9.12 9.31 -21.70
CA LYS A 26 8.04 9.35 -22.71
C LYS A 26 8.39 10.19 -23.95
N LEU A 27 9.47 10.97 -23.92
CA LEU A 27 9.88 11.80 -25.05
C LEU A 27 10.32 10.94 -26.25
N ASP A 28 9.85 11.30 -27.45
CA ASP A 28 10.25 10.59 -28.67
C ASP A 28 11.76 10.68 -28.88
N GLY A 29 12.41 9.54 -29.02
CA GLY A 29 13.86 9.41 -29.15
C GLY A 29 14.59 9.07 -27.86
N VAL A 30 13.93 9.00 -26.70
CA VAL A 30 14.55 8.48 -25.48
C VAL A 30 14.40 6.96 -25.43
N GLU A 31 15.51 6.25 -25.31
CA GLU A 31 15.51 4.79 -25.13
C GLU A 31 15.44 4.46 -23.64
N ASP A 32 16.37 5.02 -22.87
CA ASP A 32 16.49 4.83 -21.42
C ASP A 32 16.86 6.15 -20.77
N VAL A 33 16.30 6.43 -19.59
CA VAL A 33 16.71 7.58 -18.77
C VAL A 33 16.56 7.24 -17.29
N LEU A 34 17.54 7.66 -16.51
CA LEU A 34 17.52 7.60 -15.06
C LEU A 34 17.87 8.99 -14.49
N VAL A 35 16.89 9.58 -13.83
CA VAL A 35 17.06 10.75 -12.96
C VAL A 35 17.15 10.25 -11.53
N GLY A 36 18.25 10.56 -10.83
CA GLY A 36 18.45 10.05 -9.47
C GLY A 36 19.42 10.88 -8.65
N MET A 37 19.36 10.68 -7.34
CA MET A 37 20.43 11.11 -6.44
C MET A 37 21.64 10.20 -6.59
N GLY A 38 22.84 10.70 -6.33
CA GLY A 38 24.11 9.96 -6.39
C GLY A 38 24.32 8.90 -5.31
N THR A 39 23.29 8.12 -5.00
CA THR A 39 23.35 6.99 -4.07
C THR A 39 23.95 5.76 -4.75
N GLU A 40 24.56 4.86 -3.97
CA GLU A 40 25.11 3.60 -4.51
C GLU A 40 24.07 2.82 -5.31
N LEU A 41 22.83 2.75 -4.80
CA LEU A 41 21.73 2.07 -5.46
C LEU A 41 21.43 2.65 -6.85
N ASN A 42 21.33 3.98 -6.98
CA ASN A 42 21.04 4.62 -8.26
C ASN A 42 22.21 4.48 -9.24
N LEU A 43 23.46 4.59 -8.75
CA LEU A 43 24.64 4.38 -9.57
C LEU A 43 24.74 2.92 -10.07
N ASP A 44 24.36 1.95 -9.25
CA ASP A 44 24.29 0.55 -9.68
C ASP A 44 23.17 0.30 -10.69
N LEU A 45 22.01 0.97 -10.55
CA LEU A 45 20.97 0.96 -11.58
C LEU A 45 21.49 1.50 -12.92
N VAL A 46 22.17 2.64 -12.92
CA VAL A 46 22.78 3.22 -14.15
C VAL A 46 23.77 2.23 -14.79
N LYS A 47 24.58 1.54 -13.98
CA LYS A 47 25.52 0.51 -14.48
C LYS A 47 24.79 -0.68 -15.09
N MET A 48 23.74 -1.19 -14.44
CA MET A 48 22.94 -2.30 -14.97
C MET A 48 22.21 -1.94 -16.27
N MET A 49 21.90 -0.67 -16.48
CA MET A 49 21.31 -0.16 -17.72
C MET A 49 22.36 0.12 -18.81
N ASP A 50 23.64 -0.14 -18.57
CA ASP A 50 24.77 0.20 -19.47
C ASP A 50 24.77 1.69 -19.85
N MET A 51 24.45 2.58 -18.91
CA MET A 51 24.42 4.04 -19.09
C MET A 51 25.48 4.79 -18.26
N PHE A 52 26.38 4.06 -17.59
CA PHE A 52 27.39 4.66 -16.71
C PHE A 52 28.48 5.35 -17.55
N VAL A 53 28.72 6.63 -17.28
CA VAL A 53 29.67 7.49 -18.00
C VAL A 53 30.62 8.18 -17.01
N PRO A 54 31.81 8.65 -17.43
CA PRO A 54 32.83 9.22 -16.53
C PRO A 54 32.32 10.36 -15.65
N GLU A 55 31.33 11.13 -16.12
CA GLU A 55 30.68 12.21 -15.38
C GLU A 55 29.99 11.74 -14.07
N LEU A 56 29.76 10.43 -13.89
CA LEU A 56 29.12 9.86 -12.71
C LEU A 56 30.10 9.24 -11.70
N GLU A 57 31.42 9.25 -11.95
CA GLU A 57 32.40 8.62 -11.06
C GLU A 57 32.50 9.29 -9.69
N ASP A 58 32.42 10.62 -9.65
CA ASP A 58 32.61 11.42 -8.43
C ASP A 58 31.29 11.91 -7.81
N VAL A 59 30.15 11.40 -8.29
CA VAL A 59 28.81 11.80 -7.85
C VAL A 59 28.56 11.31 -6.42
N THR A 60 28.10 12.21 -5.55
CA THR A 60 27.80 11.92 -4.14
C THR A 60 26.29 11.81 -3.89
N PRO A 61 25.85 11.26 -2.73
CA PRO A 61 24.42 11.18 -2.40
C PRO A 61 23.67 12.53 -2.35
N ASN A 62 24.39 13.66 -2.29
CA ASN A 62 23.82 15.00 -2.32
C ASN A 62 23.67 15.59 -3.74
N ASP A 63 24.22 14.92 -4.75
CA ASP A 63 24.22 15.38 -6.13
C ASP A 63 23.10 14.70 -6.91
N LEU A 64 22.42 15.47 -7.73
CA LEU A 64 21.39 14.97 -8.64
C LEU A 64 22.06 14.70 -9.99
N PHE A 65 21.79 13.55 -10.59
CA PHE A 65 22.21 13.25 -11.96
C PHE A 65 21.01 12.93 -12.85
N ILE A 66 21.20 13.17 -14.15
CA ILE A 66 20.33 12.70 -15.23
C ILE A 66 21.23 11.94 -16.19
N ALA A 67 21.05 10.63 -16.31
CA ALA A 67 21.78 9.78 -17.25
C ALA A 67 20.78 9.23 -18.28
N ALA A 68 21.06 9.39 -19.58
CA ALA A 68 20.14 8.99 -20.63
C ALA A 68 20.84 8.37 -21.84
N ARG A 69 20.19 7.35 -22.40
CA ARG A 69 20.43 6.81 -23.74
C ARG A 69 19.31 7.28 -24.67
N PHE A 70 19.69 7.96 -25.75
CA PHE A 70 18.72 8.55 -26.66
C PHE A 70 19.25 8.68 -28.10
N ASP A 71 18.34 8.80 -29.05
CA ASP A 71 18.59 9.11 -30.46
C ASP A 71 18.80 10.62 -30.64
N GLU A 72 20.05 11.01 -30.87
CA GLU A 72 20.45 12.42 -31.03
C GLU A 72 19.82 13.12 -32.24
N SER A 73 19.25 12.34 -33.19
CA SER A 73 18.53 12.91 -34.32
C SER A 73 17.11 13.38 -33.97
N LYS A 74 16.59 12.94 -32.82
CA LYS A 74 15.22 13.23 -32.35
C LYS A 74 15.18 14.09 -31.11
N VAL A 75 16.11 13.88 -30.17
CA VAL A 75 16.13 14.56 -28.87
C VAL A 75 17.56 14.85 -28.45
N SER A 76 17.78 15.97 -27.76
CA SER A 76 19.07 16.35 -27.20
C SER A 76 19.08 16.25 -25.67
N MET A 77 20.27 16.23 -25.07
CA MET A 77 20.40 16.26 -23.61
C MET A 77 19.82 17.55 -23.00
N ASP A 78 19.85 18.66 -23.74
CA ASP A 78 19.26 19.92 -23.30
C ASP A 78 17.72 19.84 -23.27
N ASP A 79 17.11 19.11 -24.20
CA ASP A 79 15.65 18.85 -24.22
C ASP A 79 15.24 17.98 -23.03
N LEU A 80 16.04 16.97 -22.68
CA LEU A 80 15.81 16.14 -21.48
C LEU A 80 15.93 16.96 -20.20
N LEU A 81 16.93 17.83 -20.12
CA LEU A 81 17.10 18.74 -18.99
C LEU A 81 15.96 19.76 -18.89
N ALA A 82 15.47 20.26 -20.03
CA ALA A 82 14.32 21.17 -20.08
C ALA A 82 13.05 20.46 -19.58
N ALA A 83 12.74 19.26 -20.07
CA ALA A 83 11.61 18.46 -19.62
C ALA A 83 11.71 18.15 -18.11
N PHE A 84 12.90 17.77 -17.62
CA PHE A 84 13.14 17.61 -16.19
C PHE A 84 12.84 18.88 -15.40
N ASN A 85 13.32 20.04 -15.86
CA ASN A 85 13.10 21.32 -15.17
C ASN A 85 11.62 21.73 -15.20
N ASP A 86 10.91 21.45 -16.29
CA ASP A 86 9.48 21.75 -16.41
C ASP A 86 8.66 20.91 -15.41
N GLU A 87 8.94 19.61 -15.29
CA GLU A 87 8.29 18.77 -14.28
C GLU A 87 8.62 19.21 -12.85
N MET A 88 9.87 19.58 -12.59
CA MET A 88 10.29 20.16 -11.31
C MET A 88 9.54 21.46 -10.98
N ASN A 89 9.27 22.29 -11.99
CA ASN A 89 8.61 23.60 -11.80
C ASN A 89 7.09 23.47 -11.63
N LYS A 90 6.44 22.54 -12.34
CA LYS A 90 5.01 22.23 -12.13
C LYS A 90 4.72 21.89 -10.67
N LYS A 91 5.66 21.20 -10.00
CA LYS A 91 5.57 20.86 -8.58
C LYS A 91 5.79 22.05 -7.63
N LYS A 92 6.55 23.07 -8.06
CA LYS A 92 6.78 24.30 -7.27
C LYS A 92 5.59 25.25 -7.30
N GLU A 93 4.85 25.33 -8.40
CA GLU A 93 3.66 26.18 -8.50
C GLU A 93 2.49 25.70 -7.61
N SER A 94 2.50 24.43 -7.19
CA SER A 94 1.57 23.89 -6.18
C SER A 94 1.98 24.12 -4.72
N GLY A 95 3.20 24.59 -4.45
CA GLY A 95 3.68 24.89 -3.10
C GLY A 95 3.45 26.35 -2.73
N SER A 96 2.84 26.63 -1.57
CA SER A 96 2.86 27.99 -1.03
C SER A 96 4.32 28.45 -0.87
N GLY A 97 4.60 29.73 -1.11
CA GLY A 97 5.93 30.33 -0.95
C GLY A 97 6.44 30.40 0.49
N ASP A 98 6.08 29.42 1.32
CA ASP A 98 6.46 29.31 2.71
C ASP A 98 7.90 28.80 2.86
N TYR A 99 8.57 29.27 3.91
CA TYR A 99 9.93 28.88 4.24
C TYR A 99 10.00 27.36 4.53
N GLN A 100 10.82 26.65 3.75
CA GLN A 100 11.08 25.22 3.96
C GLN A 100 12.39 25.06 4.75
N PRO A 101 12.33 24.78 6.06
CA PRO A 101 13.51 24.64 6.90
C PRO A 101 14.32 23.40 6.48
N PRO A 102 15.67 23.51 6.32
CA PRO A 102 16.49 22.40 5.85
C PRO A 102 16.83 21.37 6.95
N THR A 103 16.56 21.68 8.22
CA THR A 103 16.88 20.82 9.37
C THR A 103 15.73 20.77 10.36
N LEU A 104 15.67 19.69 11.14
CA LEU A 104 14.68 19.55 12.22
C LEU A 104 14.76 20.72 13.21
N ASP A 105 15.95 21.12 13.64
CA ASP A 105 16.12 22.26 14.57
C ASP A 105 15.56 23.56 13.99
N SER A 106 15.81 23.83 12.71
CA SER A 106 15.25 25.01 12.03
C SER A 106 13.73 24.92 11.93
N ALA A 107 13.20 23.71 11.68
CA ALA A 107 11.78 23.46 11.60
C ALA A 107 11.08 23.68 12.95
N LEU A 108 11.65 23.19 14.06
CA LEU A 108 11.08 23.38 15.40
C LEU A 108 11.12 24.83 15.86
N ASN A 109 12.12 25.60 15.42
CA ASN A 109 12.15 27.03 15.66
C ASN A 109 11.08 27.79 14.87
N HIS A 110 10.76 27.32 13.66
CA HIS A 110 9.75 27.94 12.79
C HIS A 110 8.31 27.53 13.17
N LEU A 111 8.09 26.24 13.42
CA LEU A 111 6.81 25.63 13.79
C LEU A 111 6.77 25.33 15.28
N GLN A 112 6.52 26.37 16.08
CA GLN A 112 6.35 26.22 17.52
C GLN A 112 5.13 25.36 17.84
N GLY A 113 5.30 24.38 18.73
CA GLY A 113 4.22 23.46 19.12
C GLY A 113 4.08 22.23 18.22
N ALA A 114 4.97 22.03 17.25
CA ALA A 114 5.09 20.74 16.55
C ALA A 114 5.19 19.59 17.57
N ASN A 115 4.44 18.53 17.34
CA ASN A 115 4.37 17.37 18.23
C ASN A 115 4.65 16.04 17.52
N MET A 116 4.89 16.08 16.20
CA MET A 116 5.10 14.91 15.36
C MET A 116 6.08 15.23 14.24
N VAL A 117 6.90 14.25 13.88
CA VAL A 117 7.80 14.24 12.73
C VAL A 117 7.44 13.06 11.83
N VAL A 118 7.32 13.31 10.53
CA VAL A 118 7.15 12.26 9.51
C VAL A 118 8.46 12.11 8.75
N LEU A 119 9.02 10.91 8.73
CA LEU A 119 10.28 10.57 8.08
C LEU A 119 10.04 9.68 6.86
N SER A 120 10.43 10.20 5.70
CA SER A 120 10.39 9.52 4.40
C SER A 120 11.73 9.64 3.66
N ILE A 121 12.83 9.58 4.41
CA ILE A 121 14.22 9.64 3.90
C ILE A 121 14.81 8.23 3.76
N PRO A 122 15.98 8.02 3.11
CA PRO A 122 16.60 6.69 3.05
C PRO A 122 16.79 6.07 4.44
N GLY A 123 16.51 4.76 4.56
CA GLY A 123 16.51 4.03 5.84
C GLY A 123 17.82 4.13 6.63
N GLU A 124 18.96 4.21 5.94
CA GLU A 124 20.27 4.36 6.57
C GLU A 124 20.43 5.64 7.41
N TYR A 125 19.67 6.70 7.08
CA TYR A 125 19.67 7.97 7.81
C TYR A 125 18.46 8.11 8.74
N ALA A 126 17.35 7.42 8.45
CA ALA A 126 16.08 7.55 9.15
C ALA A 126 16.20 7.30 10.67
N ALA A 127 17.01 6.32 11.08
CA ALA A 127 17.16 5.98 12.50
C ALA A 127 17.79 7.10 13.34
N ALA A 128 18.75 7.85 12.77
CA ALA A 128 19.40 8.96 13.47
C ALA A 128 18.45 10.15 13.64
N GLU A 129 17.70 10.49 12.59
CA GLU A 129 16.72 11.58 12.63
C GLU A 129 15.55 11.26 13.55
N ALA A 130 15.07 10.01 13.58
CA ALA A 130 14.05 9.57 14.54
C ALA A 130 14.54 9.70 15.98
N GLU A 131 15.79 9.33 16.26
CA GLU A 131 16.36 9.50 17.60
C GLU A 131 16.42 10.97 18.01
N ASN A 132 16.81 11.87 17.10
CA ASN A 132 16.82 13.31 17.35
C ASN A 132 15.41 13.83 17.68
N ALA A 133 14.39 13.42 16.91
CA ALA A 133 13.00 13.78 17.13
C ALA A 133 12.46 13.28 18.48
N LEU A 134 12.70 12.01 18.83
CA LEU A 134 12.30 11.43 20.11
C LEU A 134 13.02 12.10 21.30
N ARG A 135 14.30 12.45 21.14
CA ARG A 135 15.04 13.22 22.15
C ARG A 135 14.45 14.62 22.36
N ALA A 136 13.96 15.24 21.28
CA ALA A 136 13.24 16.52 21.32
C ALA A 136 11.80 16.42 21.86
N GLY A 137 11.31 15.22 22.19
CA GLY A 137 9.97 15.02 22.75
C GLY A 137 8.86 14.94 21.71
N LEU A 138 9.19 14.63 20.46
CA LEU A 138 8.24 14.55 19.35
C LEU A 138 7.85 13.10 19.10
N ASN A 139 6.59 12.88 18.73
CA ASN A 139 6.18 11.61 18.13
C ASN A 139 6.82 11.46 16.75
N VAL A 140 7.03 10.23 16.32
CA VAL A 140 7.64 9.93 15.02
C VAL A 140 6.74 8.98 14.26
N MET A 141 6.50 9.30 12.99
CA MET A 141 6.08 8.35 11.97
C MET A 141 7.24 8.15 11.01
N MET A 142 7.64 6.91 10.81
CA MET A 142 8.69 6.52 9.89
C MET A 142 8.09 5.69 8.78
N PHE A 143 7.85 6.37 7.66
CA PHE A 143 7.49 5.74 6.40
C PHE A 143 8.68 5.00 5.80
N SER A 144 9.89 5.54 6.00
CA SER A 144 11.15 4.93 5.55
C SER A 144 11.22 3.45 5.94
N ASP A 145 11.56 2.63 4.96
CA ASP A 145 11.90 1.23 5.14
C ASP A 145 13.44 1.03 5.10
N ASN A 146 13.94 -0.21 5.10
CA ASN A 146 15.36 -0.59 5.11
C ASN A 146 16.11 -0.11 6.36
N VAL A 147 15.41 -0.03 7.48
CA VAL A 147 15.98 0.27 8.80
C VAL A 147 16.28 -1.03 9.55
N LYS A 148 17.45 -1.11 10.18
CA LYS A 148 17.88 -2.28 10.95
C LYS A 148 16.92 -2.57 12.10
N ILE A 149 16.68 -3.85 12.37
CA ILE A 149 15.75 -4.29 13.42
C ILE A 149 16.21 -3.86 14.82
N GLU A 150 17.53 -3.78 15.05
CA GLU A 150 18.10 -3.29 16.31
C GLU A 150 17.82 -1.80 16.53
N ASP A 151 17.84 -1.01 15.47
CA ASP A 151 17.52 0.41 15.51
C ASP A 151 16.03 0.62 15.77
N GLU A 152 15.15 -0.13 15.10
CA GLU A 152 13.72 -0.12 15.39
C GLU A 152 13.44 -0.43 16.86
N LEU A 153 13.99 -1.52 17.39
CA LEU A 153 13.79 -1.92 18.78
C LEU A 153 14.27 -0.83 19.76
N ARG A 154 15.45 -0.24 19.50
CA ARG A 154 16.01 0.85 20.32
C ARG A 154 15.13 2.09 20.30
N LEU A 155 14.67 2.51 19.13
CA LEU A 155 13.82 3.70 18.95
C LEU A 155 12.45 3.50 19.60
N LYS A 156 11.80 2.36 19.39
CA LYS A 156 10.49 2.05 20.01
C LYS A 156 10.59 2.00 21.53
N LYS A 157 11.65 1.41 22.10
CA LYS A 157 11.89 1.44 23.55
C LYS A 157 12.05 2.87 24.08
N MET A 158 12.85 3.69 23.40
CA MET A 158 13.03 5.09 23.78
C MET A 158 11.72 5.87 23.75
N ALA A 159 10.86 5.62 22.75
CA ALA A 159 9.57 6.26 22.62
C ALA A 159 8.62 5.86 23.77
N VAL A 160 8.49 4.55 24.06
CA VAL A 160 7.69 4.04 25.18
C VAL A 160 8.15 4.62 26.51
N GLU A 161 9.47 4.66 26.78
CA GLU A 161 10.03 5.26 28.00
C GLU A 161 9.68 6.74 28.17
N LYS A 162 9.42 7.45 27.06
CA LYS A 162 9.04 8.86 27.03
C LYS A 162 7.53 9.09 26.92
N GLY A 163 6.73 8.03 26.77
CA GLY A 163 5.29 8.16 26.48
C GLY A 163 4.99 8.74 25.10
N LEU A 164 5.84 8.47 24.11
CA LEU A 164 5.72 8.92 22.72
C LEU A 164 5.40 7.74 21.80
N LEU A 165 4.84 8.06 20.63
CA LEU A 165 4.67 7.13 19.52
C LEU A 165 5.90 7.15 18.61
N MET A 166 6.36 5.96 18.22
CA MET A 166 7.37 5.70 17.20
C MET A 166 6.78 4.73 16.18
N MET A 167 5.87 5.25 15.36
CA MET A 167 5.15 4.51 14.33
C MET A 167 6.13 4.16 13.20
N GLY A 168 6.35 2.88 12.93
CA GLY A 168 7.33 2.42 11.94
C GLY A 168 8.65 1.93 12.57
N PRO A 169 9.67 1.57 11.78
CA PRO A 169 9.83 1.74 10.32
C PRO A 169 8.76 1.02 9.48
N ASP A 170 8.71 1.35 8.19
CA ASP A 170 7.74 0.77 7.25
C ASP A 170 6.29 0.95 7.73
N CYS A 171 5.98 2.17 8.19
CA CYS A 171 4.61 2.55 8.55
C CYS A 171 3.97 3.34 7.41
N GLY A 172 3.22 2.64 6.57
CA GLY A 172 2.57 3.21 5.39
C GLY A 172 1.38 4.14 5.69
N THR A 173 0.62 3.89 6.76
CA THR A 173 -0.70 4.50 6.97
C THR A 173 -0.89 4.92 8.43
N ALA A 174 -1.30 6.17 8.65
CA ALA A 174 -1.83 6.65 9.92
C ALA A 174 -2.78 7.83 9.69
N ILE A 175 -3.72 8.05 10.62
CA ILE A 175 -4.64 9.20 10.63
C ILE A 175 -4.75 9.70 12.06
N ILE A 176 -4.04 10.79 12.36
CA ILE A 176 -3.93 11.31 13.73
C ILE A 176 -4.71 12.62 13.82
N ASN A 177 -5.70 12.69 14.70
CA ASN A 177 -6.62 13.83 14.81
C ASN A 177 -7.28 14.21 13.47
N GLY A 178 -7.55 13.22 12.61
CA GLY A 178 -8.12 13.44 11.27
C GLY A 178 -7.12 13.90 10.22
N VAL A 179 -5.83 13.99 10.54
CA VAL A 179 -4.76 14.31 9.59
C VAL A 179 -4.23 13.00 8.98
N PRO A 180 -4.43 12.76 7.68
CA PRO A 180 -3.86 11.60 7.01
C PRO A 180 -2.35 11.76 6.86
N LEU A 181 -1.61 10.70 7.15
CA LEU A 181 -0.14 10.67 7.07
C LEU A 181 0.30 9.57 6.11
N CYS A 182 1.19 9.92 5.17
CA CYS A 182 1.70 9.05 4.12
C CYS A 182 0.56 8.50 3.23
N PHE A 183 0.35 7.18 3.17
CA PHE A 183 -0.71 6.55 2.40
C PHE A 183 -1.97 6.43 3.25
N ALA A 184 -2.90 7.36 3.06
CA ALA A 184 -4.14 7.37 3.82
C ALA A 184 -5.28 8.03 3.05
N ASN A 185 -6.48 7.52 3.28
CA ASN A 185 -7.72 8.06 2.73
C ASN A 185 -8.23 9.23 3.57
N VAL A 186 -9.00 10.12 2.95
CA VAL A 186 -9.73 11.18 3.65
C VAL A 186 -10.99 10.58 4.29
N VAL A 187 -10.87 10.17 5.56
CA VAL A 187 -11.98 9.55 6.30
C VAL A 187 -12.66 10.52 7.26
N ARG A 188 -13.90 10.18 7.66
CA ARG A 188 -14.69 11.00 8.59
C ARG A 188 -14.07 10.91 9.99
N ARG A 189 -14.18 11.99 10.77
CA ARG A 189 -13.99 11.94 12.23
C ARG A 189 -15.12 11.12 12.84
N GLY A 190 -14.80 10.34 13.86
CA GLY A 190 -15.78 9.55 14.60
C GLY A 190 -15.17 8.96 15.86
N LYS A 191 -15.77 7.87 16.33
CA LYS A 191 -15.49 7.30 17.65
C LYS A 191 -14.79 5.95 17.64
N ILE A 192 -14.34 5.51 16.47
CA ILE A 192 -13.59 4.26 16.31
C ILE A 192 -12.10 4.61 16.36
N GLY A 193 -11.36 3.98 17.26
CA GLY A 193 -9.90 4.02 17.27
C GLY A 193 -9.33 2.78 16.61
N LEU A 194 -8.24 2.90 15.84
CA LEU A 194 -7.60 1.77 15.16
C LEU A 194 -6.10 1.74 15.45
N VAL A 195 -5.55 0.56 15.75
CA VAL A 195 -4.10 0.30 15.77
C VAL A 195 -3.75 -0.79 14.76
N GLY A 196 -2.88 -0.48 13.81
CA GLY A 196 -2.64 -1.31 12.64
C GLY A 196 -1.15 -1.59 12.39
N ALA A 197 -0.80 -2.87 12.28
CA ALA A 197 0.47 -3.29 11.69
C ALA A 197 0.27 -3.72 10.22
N SER A 198 -0.53 -2.93 9.49
CA SER A 198 -0.95 -3.18 8.12
C SER A 198 -1.34 -1.86 7.46
N GLY A 199 -0.72 -1.51 6.33
CA GLY A 199 -1.06 -0.29 5.59
C GLY A 199 -2.44 -0.39 4.93
N THR A 200 -2.54 -1.19 3.85
CA THR A 200 -3.78 -1.29 3.07
C THR A 200 -4.93 -1.97 3.83
N GLY A 201 -4.67 -2.82 4.83
CA GLY A 201 -5.72 -3.34 5.70
C GLY A 201 -6.32 -2.25 6.60
N THR A 202 -5.48 -1.33 7.09
CA THR A 202 -5.96 -0.13 7.79
C THR A 202 -6.78 0.76 6.85
N GLN A 203 -6.33 0.96 5.61
CA GLN A 203 -7.09 1.74 4.62
C GLN A 203 -8.46 1.10 4.33
N GLU A 204 -8.52 -0.21 4.07
CA GLU A 204 -9.77 -0.91 3.80
C GLU A 204 -10.77 -0.79 4.96
N ILE A 205 -10.34 -1.07 6.19
CA ILE A 205 -11.21 -0.94 7.37
C ILE A 205 -11.73 0.49 7.50
N THR A 206 -10.85 1.48 7.34
CA THR A 206 -11.23 2.89 7.52
C THR A 206 -12.15 3.40 6.42
N VAL A 207 -11.94 2.96 5.18
CA VAL A 207 -12.78 3.26 4.02
C VAL A 207 -14.16 2.61 4.15
N VAL A 208 -14.23 1.32 4.49
CA VAL A 208 -15.52 0.62 4.64
C VAL A 208 -16.34 1.26 5.76
N ALA A 209 -15.73 1.53 6.92
CA ALA A 209 -16.44 2.23 8.01
C ALA A 209 -16.89 3.64 7.61
N HIS A 210 -16.07 4.37 6.83
CA HIS A 210 -16.46 5.65 6.24
C HIS A 210 -17.68 5.50 5.34
N GLN A 211 -17.68 4.56 4.40
CA GLN A 211 -18.80 4.31 3.47
C GLN A 211 -20.08 3.90 4.21
N LEU A 212 -19.96 3.20 5.34
CA LEU A 212 -21.07 2.86 6.23
C LEU A 212 -21.57 4.05 7.08
N GLY A 213 -20.89 5.20 7.03
CA GLY A 213 -21.30 6.45 7.66
C GLY A 213 -20.69 6.73 9.03
N GLU A 214 -19.71 5.96 9.47
CA GLU A 214 -18.94 6.23 10.70
C GLU A 214 -17.53 6.76 10.39
N GLY A 215 -16.72 6.97 11.41
CA GLY A 215 -15.38 7.53 11.27
C GLY A 215 -14.48 7.23 12.45
N PHE A 216 -13.26 7.76 12.39
CA PHE A 216 -12.20 7.41 13.33
C PHE A 216 -11.78 8.59 14.21
N SER A 217 -11.52 8.27 15.47
CA SER A 217 -10.91 9.17 16.47
C SER A 217 -9.41 9.20 16.29
N GLN A 218 -8.76 8.06 16.08
CA GLN A 218 -7.34 7.93 15.77
C GLN A 218 -7.11 6.66 14.97
N VAL A 219 -6.12 6.69 14.08
CA VAL A 219 -5.63 5.53 13.33
C VAL A 219 -4.12 5.52 13.46
N ILE A 220 -3.61 4.59 14.28
CA ILE A 220 -2.20 4.52 14.66
C ILE A 220 -1.56 3.33 13.92
N GLY A 221 -0.67 3.63 12.97
CA GLY A 221 0.16 2.61 12.35
C GLY A 221 1.36 2.23 13.24
N THR A 222 1.79 0.98 13.23
CA THR A 222 2.88 0.50 14.11
C THR A 222 4.17 0.16 13.38
N GLY A 223 4.10 -0.06 12.07
CA GLY A 223 5.16 -0.62 11.22
C GLY A 223 5.05 -2.14 11.07
N GLY A 224 5.39 -2.66 9.88
CA GLY A 224 5.12 -4.06 9.51
C GLY A 224 5.74 -5.12 10.43
N ARG A 225 6.85 -4.80 11.11
CA ARG A 225 7.59 -5.75 11.97
C ARG A 225 7.24 -5.66 13.46
N ASP A 226 6.35 -4.75 13.87
CA ASP A 226 6.09 -4.47 15.28
C ASP A 226 5.68 -5.71 16.07
N LEU A 227 4.88 -6.58 15.45
CA LEU A 227 4.34 -7.78 16.07
C LEU A 227 5.25 -9.01 16.00
N SER A 228 6.48 -8.84 15.49
CA SER A 228 7.50 -9.87 15.56
C SER A 228 7.95 -10.12 17.00
N GLU A 229 8.46 -11.32 17.27
CA GLU A 229 9.03 -11.70 18.57
C GLU A 229 10.15 -10.73 19.00
N THR A 230 10.96 -10.26 18.04
CA THR A 230 12.12 -9.40 18.29
C THR A 230 11.71 -7.99 18.72
N ILE A 231 10.70 -7.40 18.08
CA ILE A 231 10.23 -6.06 18.43
C ILE A 231 9.31 -6.10 19.65
N GLY A 232 8.45 -7.12 19.73
CA GLY A 232 7.67 -7.42 20.92
C GLY A 232 6.34 -6.67 21.05
N GLY A 233 5.83 -6.10 19.96
CA GLY A 233 4.55 -5.38 19.89
C GLY A 233 4.52 -4.07 20.64
N LEU A 234 5.67 -3.40 20.78
CA LEU A 234 5.80 -2.20 21.62
C LEU A 234 4.84 -1.09 21.18
N MET A 235 4.72 -0.84 19.88
CA MET A 235 3.85 0.23 19.39
C MET A 235 2.39 -0.19 19.34
N MET A 236 2.08 -1.45 19.05
CA MET A 236 0.72 -1.98 19.17
C MET A 236 0.19 -1.80 20.60
N ILE A 237 0.97 -2.19 21.61
CA ILE A 237 0.61 -2.05 23.03
C ILE A 237 0.45 -0.57 23.40
N GLN A 238 1.41 0.28 23.04
CA GLN A 238 1.35 1.72 23.31
C GLN A 238 0.13 2.39 22.62
N GLY A 239 -0.20 1.97 21.40
CA GLY A 239 -1.35 2.43 20.65
C GLY A 239 -2.67 2.02 21.32
N ILE A 240 -2.79 0.76 21.74
CA ILE A 240 -3.96 0.27 22.47
C ILE A 240 -4.16 1.08 23.77
N GLU A 241 -3.10 1.28 24.54
CA GLU A 241 -3.17 2.08 25.78
C GLU A 241 -3.60 3.53 25.50
N ALA A 242 -3.07 4.14 24.43
CA ALA A 242 -3.46 5.48 24.01
C ALA A 242 -4.95 5.54 23.62
N LEU A 243 -5.46 4.57 22.86
CA LEU A 243 -6.87 4.50 22.49
C LEU A 243 -7.79 4.19 23.67
N MET A 244 -7.35 3.36 24.62
CA MET A 244 -8.08 3.12 25.87
C MET A 244 -8.22 4.42 26.69
N ALA A 245 -7.18 5.25 26.71
CA ALA A 245 -7.17 6.53 27.41
C ALA A 245 -7.87 7.68 26.66
N ASP A 246 -8.01 7.58 25.33
CA ASP A 246 -8.60 8.62 24.50
C ASP A 246 -10.12 8.74 24.71
N PRO A 247 -10.65 9.86 25.23
CA PRO A 247 -12.08 10.02 25.46
C PRO A 247 -12.92 10.08 24.18
N GLU A 248 -12.32 10.36 23.00
CA GLU A 248 -13.05 10.34 21.72
C GLU A 248 -13.22 8.93 21.16
N THR A 249 -12.42 7.97 21.63
CA THR A 249 -12.51 6.56 21.22
C THR A 249 -13.53 5.81 22.08
N GLU A 250 -14.55 5.22 21.45
CA GLU A 250 -15.54 4.34 22.10
C GLU A 250 -15.35 2.86 21.70
N VAL A 251 -14.82 2.58 20.52
CA VAL A 251 -14.55 1.21 20.01
C VAL A 251 -13.11 1.14 19.50
N ILE A 252 -12.40 0.05 19.78
CA ILE A 252 -11.02 -0.16 19.33
C ILE A 252 -10.99 -1.26 18.27
N VAL A 253 -10.26 -1.04 17.19
CA VAL A 253 -9.97 -2.03 16.14
C VAL A 253 -8.48 -2.32 16.09
N LEU A 254 -8.11 -3.60 16.09
CA LEU A 254 -6.73 -4.06 15.91
C LEU A 254 -6.63 -4.84 14.60
N VAL A 255 -5.68 -4.47 13.74
CA VAL A 255 -5.48 -5.13 12.44
C VAL A 255 -4.00 -5.45 12.18
N SER A 256 -3.71 -6.68 11.78
CA SER A 256 -2.37 -7.08 11.36
C SER A 256 -2.33 -8.47 10.71
N LYS A 257 -1.16 -8.85 10.19
CA LYS A 257 -0.78 -10.27 10.06
C LYS A 257 -0.74 -10.96 11.44
N PRO A 258 -0.79 -12.29 11.54
CA PRO A 258 -0.74 -12.99 12.82
C PRO A 258 0.50 -12.61 13.65
N PRO A 259 0.32 -12.13 14.89
CA PRO A 259 1.44 -11.78 15.77
C PRO A 259 2.25 -13.01 16.17
N ALA A 260 3.51 -12.80 16.59
CA ALA A 260 4.24 -13.84 17.31
C ALA A 260 3.50 -14.20 18.61
N ALA A 261 3.48 -15.50 18.97
CA ALA A 261 2.68 -15.99 20.10
C ALA A 261 2.97 -15.28 21.44
N SER A 262 4.22 -14.86 21.68
CA SER A 262 4.57 -14.11 22.89
C SER A 262 3.97 -12.69 22.92
N VAL A 263 3.82 -12.07 21.74
CA VAL A 263 3.27 -10.73 21.55
C VAL A 263 1.76 -10.78 21.61
N GLU A 264 1.16 -11.77 20.94
CA GLU A 264 -0.27 -12.06 20.98
C GLU A 264 -0.77 -12.14 22.43
N LYS A 265 -0.09 -12.92 23.26
CA LYS A 265 -0.43 -13.07 24.68
C LYS A 265 -0.47 -11.72 25.42
N LYS A 266 0.50 -10.83 25.16
CA LYS A 266 0.55 -9.50 25.79
C LYS A 266 -0.62 -8.62 25.33
N ILE A 267 -0.96 -8.67 24.04
CA ILE A 267 -2.09 -7.95 23.47
C ILE A 267 -3.39 -8.44 24.12
N TYR A 268 -3.62 -9.75 24.20
CA TYR A 268 -4.82 -10.30 24.81
C TYR A 268 -4.91 -10.00 26.32
N GLU A 269 -3.80 -10.01 27.06
CA GLU A 269 -3.77 -9.58 28.46
C GLU A 269 -4.12 -8.10 28.65
N LEU A 270 -3.78 -7.25 27.68
CA LEU A 270 -4.15 -5.84 27.67
C LEU A 270 -5.61 -5.63 27.28
N VAL A 271 -6.08 -6.30 26.22
CA VAL A 271 -7.47 -6.27 25.74
C VAL A 271 -8.45 -6.67 26.84
N LYS A 272 -8.12 -7.68 27.66
CA LYS A 272 -8.93 -8.10 28.83
C LYS A 272 -9.15 -6.99 29.87
N LYS A 273 -8.30 -5.95 29.87
CA LYS A 273 -8.39 -4.79 30.78
C LYS A 273 -9.15 -3.61 30.14
N SER A 274 -9.52 -3.71 28.87
CA SER A 274 -10.24 -2.65 28.17
C SER A 274 -11.69 -2.59 28.65
N GLU A 275 -12.13 -1.38 29.02
CA GLU A 275 -13.55 -1.08 29.24
C GLU A 275 -14.29 -0.78 27.93
N LYS A 276 -13.55 -0.59 26.84
CA LYS A 276 -14.06 -0.33 25.49
C LYS A 276 -14.09 -1.65 24.70
N PRO A 277 -15.13 -1.91 23.90
CA PRO A 277 -15.15 -3.08 23.03
C PRO A 277 -13.98 -3.06 22.05
N VAL A 278 -13.37 -4.23 21.83
CA VAL A 278 -12.22 -4.42 20.95
C VAL A 278 -12.57 -5.40 19.85
N VAL A 279 -12.41 -4.98 18.60
CA VAL A 279 -12.54 -5.79 17.39
C VAL A 279 -11.13 -6.14 16.91
N ILE A 280 -10.90 -7.41 16.56
CA ILE A 280 -9.57 -7.88 16.15
C ILE A 280 -9.68 -8.63 14.82
N ASP A 281 -8.93 -8.17 13.83
CA ASP A 281 -8.62 -8.90 12.62
C ASP A 281 -7.10 -9.13 12.53
N PHE A 282 -6.66 -10.24 13.13
CA PHE A 282 -5.36 -10.81 12.83
C PHE A 282 -5.58 -11.80 11.70
N ILE A 283 -5.12 -11.48 10.49
CA ILE A 283 -5.52 -12.21 9.29
C ILE A 283 -5.06 -13.67 9.37
N GLY A 284 -6.02 -14.58 9.53
CA GLY A 284 -5.72 -16.01 9.73
C GLY A 284 -5.38 -16.39 11.18
N GLY A 285 -5.59 -15.49 12.13
CA GLY A 285 -5.47 -15.72 13.57
C GLY A 285 -6.62 -16.56 14.14
N ASP A 286 -6.43 -17.06 15.35
CA ASP A 286 -7.38 -17.94 16.02
C ASP A 286 -8.57 -17.18 16.64
N ALA A 287 -9.75 -17.36 16.06
CA ALA A 287 -10.96 -16.67 16.50
C ALA A 287 -11.37 -17.03 17.94
N GLU A 288 -11.11 -18.25 18.39
CA GLU A 288 -11.45 -18.68 19.75
C GLU A 288 -10.55 -17.99 20.79
N SER A 289 -9.24 -17.91 20.55
CA SER A 289 -8.31 -17.15 21.40
C SER A 289 -8.69 -15.67 21.52
N ILE A 290 -9.17 -15.05 20.44
CA ILE A 290 -9.65 -13.66 20.45
C ILE A 290 -10.92 -13.54 21.32
N LYS A 291 -11.87 -14.47 21.21
CA LYS A 291 -13.08 -14.49 22.06
C LYS A 291 -12.72 -14.70 23.53
N GLU A 292 -11.77 -15.59 23.84
CA GLU A 292 -11.25 -15.81 25.19
C GLU A 292 -10.56 -14.56 25.77
N ALA A 293 -10.06 -13.67 24.91
CA ALA A 293 -9.55 -12.36 25.28
C ALA A 293 -10.65 -11.33 25.59
N GLY A 294 -11.91 -11.63 25.30
CA GLY A 294 -13.05 -10.71 25.45
C GLY A 294 -13.21 -9.76 24.26
N ALA A 295 -12.59 -10.07 23.11
CA ALA A 295 -12.69 -9.29 21.88
C ALA A 295 -13.56 -9.98 20.82
N TYR A 296 -13.93 -9.21 19.80
CA TYR A 296 -14.71 -9.68 18.64
C TYR A 296 -13.75 -10.10 17.52
N PRO A 297 -13.61 -11.39 17.19
CA PRO A 297 -12.82 -11.83 16.05
C PRO A 297 -13.51 -11.46 14.74
N CYS A 298 -12.76 -11.36 13.65
CA CYS A 298 -13.29 -11.00 12.34
C CYS A 298 -12.99 -12.06 11.28
N LEU A 299 -13.84 -12.13 10.26
CA LEU A 299 -13.67 -12.99 9.10
C LEU A 299 -12.80 -12.33 8.03
N SER A 300 -12.99 -11.01 7.86
CA SER A 300 -12.38 -10.13 6.85
C SER A 300 -12.17 -8.72 7.39
N LEU A 301 -11.43 -7.90 6.63
CA LEU A 301 -11.27 -6.47 6.84
C LEU A 301 -12.63 -5.75 6.79
N GLU A 302 -13.51 -6.15 5.88
CA GLU A 302 -14.87 -5.64 5.79
C GLU A 302 -15.70 -5.98 7.04
N ASP A 303 -15.61 -7.22 7.52
CA ASP A 303 -16.28 -7.67 8.73
C ASP A 303 -15.79 -6.90 9.97
N ALA A 304 -14.48 -6.64 10.06
CA ALA A 304 -13.91 -5.81 11.11
C ALA A 304 -14.49 -4.39 11.12
N ALA A 305 -14.60 -3.75 9.95
CA ALA A 305 -15.23 -2.45 9.80
C ALA A 305 -16.72 -2.48 10.20
N ARG A 306 -17.49 -3.47 9.71
CA ARG A 306 -18.92 -3.60 10.02
C ARG A 306 -19.17 -3.83 11.51
N LYS A 307 -18.38 -4.67 12.17
CA LYS A 307 -18.47 -4.89 13.63
C LYS A 307 -18.12 -3.64 14.41
N ALA A 308 -17.06 -2.93 14.02
CA ALA A 308 -16.68 -1.68 14.66
C ALA A 308 -17.79 -0.61 14.54
N VAL A 309 -18.40 -0.50 13.37
CA VAL A 309 -19.56 0.37 13.10
C VAL A 309 -20.77 -0.02 13.95
N ALA A 310 -21.13 -1.30 13.99
CA ALA A 310 -22.25 -1.78 14.80
C ALA A 310 -22.03 -1.46 16.29
N LEU A 311 -20.86 -1.76 16.83
CA LEU A 311 -20.50 -1.47 18.22
C LEU A 311 -20.51 0.04 18.51
N ALA A 312 -20.02 0.85 17.58
CA ALA A 312 -20.08 2.29 17.69
C ALA A 312 -21.54 2.75 17.75
N ARG A 313 -22.47 2.13 17.02
CA ARG A 313 -23.90 2.46 17.09
C ARG A 313 -24.63 1.90 18.30
N GLY A 314 -23.97 1.08 19.13
CA GLY A 314 -24.61 0.34 20.22
C GLY A 314 -25.47 -0.82 19.71
N GLU A 315 -25.19 -1.30 18.51
CA GLU A 315 -25.82 -2.45 17.87
C GLU A 315 -25.03 -3.73 18.16
N GLU A 316 -25.62 -4.89 17.86
CA GLU A 316 -24.95 -6.19 17.99
C GLU A 316 -23.92 -6.36 16.87
N ALA A 317 -22.68 -6.72 17.24
CA ALA A 317 -21.64 -7.10 16.29
C ALA A 317 -21.93 -8.51 15.75
N VAL A 318 -22.22 -8.60 14.45
CA VAL A 318 -22.52 -9.85 13.75
C VAL A 318 -21.51 -10.08 12.64
N ASP A 319 -21.11 -11.34 12.45
CA ASP A 319 -20.24 -11.76 11.35
C ASP A 319 -20.89 -11.44 9.99
N PHE A 320 -20.13 -10.78 9.11
CA PHE A 320 -20.51 -10.53 7.72
C PHE A 320 -19.56 -11.25 6.74
N ASP A 321 -20.13 -12.17 5.97
CA ASP A 321 -19.43 -12.87 4.88
C ASP A 321 -20.27 -12.89 3.59
N GLY A 322 -21.10 -11.86 3.42
CA GLY A 322 -22.08 -11.77 2.35
C GLY A 322 -21.69 -10.81 1.23
N PHE A 323 -22.71 -10.39 0.50
CA PHE A 323 -22.64 -9.35 -0.52
C PHE A 323 -23.70 -8.29 -0.20
N ASP A 324 -23.42 -7.05 -0.59
CA ASP A 324 -24.46 -6.01 -0.55
C ASP A 324 -25.47 -6.16 -1.70
N ALA A 325 -25.04 -6.78 -2.82
CA ALA A 325 -25.89 -7.11 -3.95
C ALA A 325 -26.84 -8.28 -3.64
N SER A 326 -28.00 -8.32 -4.32
CA SER A 326 -28.94 -9.43 -4.16
C SER A 326 -28.42 -10.72 -4.81
N GLU A 327 -28.83 -11.88 -4.29
CA GLU A 327 -28.45 -13.18 -4.89
C GLU A 327 -28.84 -13.29 -6.38
N ALA A 328 -29.97 -12.71 -6.78
CA ALA A 328 -30.38 -12.71 -8.19
C ALA A 328 -29.43 -11.88 -9.08
N ASP A 329 -28.96 -10.74 -8.59
CA ASP A 329 -28.00 -9.91 -9.32
C ASP A 329 -26.63 -10.61 -9.41
N LEU A 330 -26.20 -11.26 -8.32
CA LEU A 330 -24.95 -12.01 -8.28
C LEU A 330 -24.97 -13.21 -9.23
N ASP A 331 -26.04 -14.00 -9.22
CA ASP A 331 -26.20 -15.13 -10.13
C ASP A 331 -26.15 -14.65 -11.59
N GLN A 332 -26.82 -13.54 -11.90
CA GLN A 332 -26.77 -12.94 -13.23
C GLN A 332 -25.36 -12.46 -13.60
N MET A 333 -24.63 -11.82 -12.68
CA MET A 333 -23.24 -11.40 -12.89
C MET A 333 -22.33 -12.60 -13.17
N VAL A 334 -22.46 -13.67 -12.39
CA VAL A 334 -21.66 -14.90 -12.55
C VAL A 334 -21.97 -15.57 -13.88
N GLU A 335 -23.25 -15.74 -14.24
CA GLU A 335 -23.66 -16.33 -15.53
C GLU A 335 -23.10 -15.54 -16.72
N GLN A 336 -23.20 -14.21 -16.68
CA GLN A 336 -22.67 -13.34 -17.73
C GLN A 336 -21.14 -13.37 -17.81
N ALA A 337 -20.46 -13.48 -16.67
CA ALA A 337 -19.01 -13.56 -16.62
C ALA A 337 -18.51 -14.89 -17.20
N VAL A 338 -19.08 -16.02 -16.76
CA VAL A 338 -18.69 -17.36 -17.21
C VAL A 338 -19.02 -17.60 -18.68
N ALA A 339 -20.11 -17.03 -19.20
CA ALA A 339 -20.48 -17.15 -20.62
C ALA A 339 -19.44 -16.59 -21.61
N LYS A 340 -18.51 -15.75 -21.14
CA LYS A 340 -17.41 -15.20 -21.95
C LYS A 340 -16.22 -16.14 -22.07
N LEU A 341 -16.07 -17.10 -21.16
CA LEU A 341 -14.89 -17.94 -21.07
C LEU A 341 -14.86 -19.01 -22.16
N LYS A 342 -13.65 -19.27 -22.67
CA LYS A 342 -13.34 -20.38 -23.56
C LYS A 342 -12.63 -21.52 -22.82
N PRO A 343 -12.67 -22.77 -23.33
CA PRO A 343 -12.09 -23.93 -22.64
C PRO A 343 -10.60 -23.86 -22.31
N GLU A 344 -9.82 -23.06 -23.05
CA GLU A 344 -8.40 -22.81 -22.80
C GLU A 344 -8.12 -21.84 -21.64
N GLN A 345 -9.11 -21.03 -21.25
CA GLN A 345 -8.98 -20.04 -20.18
C GLN A 345 -9.23 -20.70 -18.83
N LYS A 346 -8.17 -20.82 -18.04
CA LYS A 346 -8.16 -21.63 -16.82
C LYS A 346 -7.72 -20.87 -15.58
N TYR A 347 -6.86 -19.86 -15.74
CA TYR A 347 -6.11 -19.37 -14.60
C TYR A 347 -6.57 -18.01 -14.09
N LEU A 348 -6.43 -17.83 -12.79
CA LEU A 348 -6.62 -16.55 -12.09
C LEU A 348 -5.28 -15.79 -12.05
N ARG A 349 -5.36 -14.49 -12.28
CA ARG A 349 -4.27 -13.51 -12.12
C ARG A 349 -4.70 -12.43 -11.14
N GLY A 350 -4.45 -12.64 -9.86
CA GLY A 350 -4.54 -11.60 -8.82
C GLY A 350 -3.29 -10.73 -8.85
N LEU A 351 -3.41 -9.46 -9.22
CA LEU A 351 -2.30 -8.52 -9.37
C LEU A 351 -2.52 -7.31 -8.46
N TYR A 352 -2.13 -7.48 -7.20
CA TYR A 352 -2.42 -6.53 -6.14
C TYR A 352 -1.30 -5.52 -5.94
N THR A 353 -1.68 -4.31 -5.51
CA THR A 353 -0.75 -3.27 -5.04
C THR A 353 -0.70 -3.18 -3.52
N GLY A 354 -1.74 -3.66 -2.82
CA GLY A 354 -1.82 -3.71 -1.38
C GLY A 354 -1.57 -5.11 -0.81
N GLY A 355 -0.51 -5.25 -0.01
CA GLY A 355 -0.14 -6.54 0.58
C GLY A 355 -1.20 -7.18 1.46
N THR A 356 -1.84 -6.41 2.35
CA THR A 356 -2.87 -6.98 3.23
C THR A 356 -4.15 -7.37 2.48
N LEU A 357 -4.51 -6.66 1.42
CA LEU A 357 -5.60 -7.05 0.53
C LEU A 357 -5.26 -8.36 -0.19
N THR A 358 -3.98 -8.55 -0.51
CA THR A 358 -3.47 -9.80 -1.09
C THR A 358 -3.52 -10.94 -0.07
N ASP A 359 -3.10 -10.73 1.18
CA ASP A 359 -3.19 -11.72 2.27
C ASP A 359 -4.65 -12.20 2.45
N GLU A 360 -5.60 -11.28 2.47
CA GLU A 360 -7.04 -11.60 2.56
C GLU A 360 -7.50 -12.42 1.35
N ALA A 361 -7.10 -12.03 0.13
CA ALA A 361 -7.44 -12.75 -1.09
C ALA A 361 -6.90 -14.18 -1.10
N ILE A 362 -5.64 -14.38 -0.70
CA ILE A 362 -5.00 -15.70 -0.63
C ILE A 362 -5.66 -16.56 0.44
N LYS A 363 -5.98 -15.99 1.62
CA LYS A 363 -6.68 -16.70 2.70
C LYS A 363 -8.02 -17.25 2.21
N TYR A 364 -8.86 -16.39 1.66
CA TYR A 364 -10.21 -16.77 1.22
C TYR A 364 -10.19 -17.74 0.03
N LEU A 365 -9.45 -17.44 -1.03
CA LEU A 365 -9.41 -18.30 -2.22
C LEU A 365 -8.67 -19.62 -1.94
N GLY A 366 -7.66 -19.60 -1.08
CA GLY A 366 -6.85 -20.75 -0.70
C GLY A 366 -7.61 -21.87 0.00
N GLU A 367 -8.80 -21.60 0.54
CA GLU A 367 -9.67 -22.64 1.13
C GLU A 367 -10.20 -23.62 0.08
N ASN A 368 -10.46 -23.13 -1.14
CA ASN A 368 -11.09 -23.90 -2.21
C ASN A 368 -10.17 -24.14 -3.41
N HIS A 369 -9.15 -23.30 -3.59
CA HIS A 369 -8.33 -23.26 -4.80
C HIS A 369 -6.84 -23.30 -4.49
N ALA A 370 -6.06 -23.87 -5.40
CA ALA A 370 -4.60 -23.87 -5.32
C ALA A 370 -4.03 -22.51 -5.76
N ILE A 371 -3.95 -21.55 -4.83
CA ILE A 371 -3.41 -20.21 -5.09
C ILE A 371 -1.91 -20.16 -4.77
N TYR A 372 -1.11 -19.70 -5.73
CA TYR A 372 0.32 -19.45 -5.57
C TYR A 372 0.61 -17.96 -5.38
N SER A 373 1.60 -17.61 -4.56
CA SER A 373 1.94 -16.21 -4.27
C SER A 373 3.42 -16.00 -3.97
N ASN A 374 3.89 -14.76 -4.09
CA ASN A 374 5.16 -14.31 -3.51
C ASN A 374 5.09 -14.12 -1.98
N ILE A 375 3.90 -14.06 -1.40
CA ILE A 375 3.64 -14.04 0.04
C ILE A 375 2.78 -15.25 0.46
N PRO A 376 3.25 -16.48 0.23
CA PRO A 376 2.41 -17.65 0.39
C PRO A 376 2.08 -17.94 1.86
N LEU A 377 0.86 -18.41 2.14
CA LEU A 377 0.45 -18.86 3.48
C LEU A 377 1.20 -20.12 3.92
N THR A 378 1.55 -20.99 2.97
CA THR A 378 2.33 -22.21 3.21
C THR A 378 3.45 -22.32 2.17
N PRO A 379 4.63 -22.87 2.53
CA PRO A 379 5.78 -22.90 1.62
C PRO A 379 5.52 -23.58 0.25
N ASP A 380 4.65 -24.59 0.19
CA ASP A 380 4.28 -25.29 -1.05
C ASP A 380 3.47 -24.43 -2.04
N ARG A 381 2.97 -23.27 -1.58
CA ARG A 381 2.25 -22.28 -2.38
C ARG A 381 3.12 -21.11 -2.84
N ASP A 382 4.43 -21.16 -2.63
CA ASP A 382 5.35 -20.15 -3.19
C ASP A 382 5.29 -20.18 -4.72
N ILE A 383 5.16 -19.00 -5.35
CA ILE A 383 5.19 -18.84 -6.81
C ILE A 383 6.44 -19.45 -7.47
N LYS A 384 7.55 -19.59 -6.75
CA LYS A 384 8.76 -20.27 -7.25
C LYS A 384 8.54 -21.75 -7.58
N HIS A 385 7.49 -22.37 -7.03
CA HIS A 385 7.09 -23.73 -7.35
C HIS A 385 6.17 -23.83 -8.57
N LEU A 386 5.76 -22.69 -9.14
CA LEU A 386 4.90 -22.65 -10.32
C LEU A 386 5.71 -22.77 -11.60
N GLU A 387 5.69 -23.95 -12.23
CA GLU A 387 6.33 -24.16 -13.53
C GLU A 387 5.49 -23.54 -14.65
N ASN A 388 6.15 -22.85 -15.59
CA ASN A 388 5.55 -22.30 -16.81
C ASN A 388 4.31 -21.41 -16.61
N LYS A 389 4.16 -20.77 -15.43
CA LYS A 389 3.00 -19.91 -15.07
C LYS A 389 1.63 -20.62 -15.13
N GLN A 390 1.63 -21.96 -15.04
CA GLN A 390 0.40 -22.76 -15.07
C GLN A 390 -0.16 -22.96 -13.67
N GLY A 391 -1.14 -22.13 -13.30
CA GLY A 391 -1.88 -22.19 -12.04
C GLY A 391 -2.43 -20.82 -11.65
N HIS A 392 -3.25 -20.78 -10.60
CA HIS A 392 -3.82 -19.54 -10.08
C HIS A 392 -2.78 -18.79 -9.25
N ILE A 393 -2.66 -17.48 -9.47
CA ILE A 393 -1.74 -16.65 -8.69
C ILE A 393 -2.48 -15.47 -8.06
N CYS A 394 -2.03 -15.05 -6.88
CA CYS A 394 -2.33 -13.75 -6.28
C CYS A 394 -1.01 -13.14 -5.80
N LEU A 395 -0.60 -12.02 -6.38
CA LEU A 395 0.69 -11.40 -6.14
C LEU A 395 0.56 -10.07 -5.44
N ASP A 396 1.34 -9.90 -4.39
CA ASP A 396 1.58 -8.59 -3.79
C ASP A 396 2.75 -7.94 -4.53
N LEU A 397 2.43 -6.97 -5.39
CA LEU A 397 3.42 -6.27 -6.18
C LEU A 397 4.15 -5.17 -5.39
N GLY A 398 3.73 -4.92 -4.14
CA GLY A 398 4.33 -3.96 -3.22
C GLY A 398 5.56 -4.47 -2.49
N GLU A 399 5.74 -5.79 -2.42
CA GLU A 399 6.89 -6.42 -1.75
C GLU A 399 8.24 -5.99 -2.34
N ASP A 400 9.25 -5.90 -1.47
CA ASP A 400 10.61 -5.43 -1.77
C ASP A 400 11.25 -6.09 -2.99
N GLN A 401 10.93 -7.38 -3.20
CA GLN A 401 11.45 -8.14 -4.34
C GLN A 401 11.02 -7.57 -5.70
N PHE A 402 9.93 -6.79 -5.76
CA PHE A 402 9.43 -6.15 -6.97
C PHE A 402 9.63 -4.63 -6.98
N THR A 403 9.88 -4.02 -5.83
CA THR A 403 10.05 -2.57 -5.67
C THR A 403 11.51 -2.15 -5.49
N ARG A 404 12.47 -3.07 -5.43
CA ARG A 404 13.90 -2.72 -5.37
C ARG A 404 14.34 -1.87 -6.58
N GLY A 405 14.68 -0.61 -6.33
CA GLY A 405 15.05 0.34 -7.37
C GLY A 405 13.89 0.87 -8.22
N ARG A 406 12.65 0.63 -7.79
CA ARG A 406 11.41 1.12 -8.42
C ARG A 406 10.50 1.74 -7.35
N PRO A 407 9.62 2.69 -7.66
CA PRO A 407 8.63 3.15 -6.69
C PRO A 407 7.64 2.01 -6.38
N HIS A 408 7.04 2.05 -5.19
CA HIS A 408 5.96 1.15 -4.80
C HIS A 408 4.79 1.26 -5.82
N PRO A 409 4.11 0.15 -6.19
CA PRO A 409 3.07 0.15 -7.23
C PRO A 409 1.86 1.04 -6.94
N MET A 410 1.60 1.36 -5.67
CA MET A 410 0.57 2.34 -5.30
C MET A 410 0.95 3.77 -5.67
N ILE A 411 2.23 4.12 -5.68
CA ILE A 411 2.72 5.43 -6.13
C ILE A 411 2.80 5.44 -7.66
N ASP A 412 3.20 4.30 -8.22
CA ASP A 412 3.54 4.19 -9.62
C ASP A 412 3.04 2.87 -10.24
N PRO A 413 2.15 2.92 -11.24
CA PRO A 413 1.49 1.73 -11.76
C PRO A 413 2.37 0.82 -12.64
N GLN A 414 3.62 1.20 -12.95
CA GLN A 414 4.41 0.49 -13.97
C GLN A 414 4.76 -0.93 -13.56
N THR A 415 5.11 -1.17 -12.29
CA THR A 415 5.39 -2.54 -11.83
C THR A 415 4.17 -3.43 -12.09
N ARG A 416 2.96 -2.96 -11.79
CA ARG A 416 1.73 -3.70 -12.11
C ARG A 416 1.53 -3.85 -13.62
N THR A 417 1.80 -2.81 -14.40
CA THR A 417 1.71 -2.85 -15.87
C THR A 417 2.63 -3.93 -16.46
N ASP A 418 3.88 -4.02 -16.00
CA ASP A 418 4.82 -5.06 -16.42
C ASP A 418 4.30 -6.47 -16.09
N PHE A 419 3.62 -6.63 -14.95
CA PHE A 419 3.00 -7.88 -14.56
C PHE A 419 1.77 -8.22 -15.39
N PHE A 420 0.94 -7.23 -15.76
CA PHE A 420 -0.10 -7.42 -16.77
C PHE A 420 0.51 -7.92 -18.08
N ASP A 421 1.59 -7.32 -18.54
CA ASP A 421 2.22 -7.68 -19.80
C ASP A 421 2.84 -9.07 -19.81
N SER A 422 3.39 -9.50 -18.67
CA SER A 422 4.09 -10.76 -18.55
C SER A 422 3.25 -11.93 -18.04
N HIS A 423 2.13 -11.69 -17.35
CA HIS A 423 1.34 -12.76 -16.72
C HIS A 423 -0.08 -12.92 -17.27
N VAL A 424 -0.57 -11.97 -18.09
CA VAL A 424 -1.87 -12.09 -18.75
C VAL A 424 -1.68 -12.55 -20.20
N ASP A 425 -2.21 -13.74 -20.47
CA ASP A 425 -2.11 -14.47 -21.74
C ASP A 425 -3.46 -15.14 -22.09
N GLU A 426 -3.50 -15.87 -23.21
CA GLU A 426 -4.71 -16.54 -23.71
C GLU A 426 -5.29 -17.63 -22.78
N THR A 427 -4.55 -18.03 -21.74
CA THR A 427 -4.99 -19.01 -20.74
C THR A 427 -5.58 -18.34 -19.49
N THR A 428 -5.54 -17.02 -19.43
CA THR A 428 -6.10 -16.23 -18.32
C THR A 428 -7.62 -16.21 -18.41
N ALA A 429 -8.28 -16.69 -17.36
CA ALA A 429 -9.74 -16.66 -17.21
C ALA A 429 -10.21 -15.43 -16.44
N ILE A 430 -9.52 -15.13 -15.32
CA ILE A 430 -9.93 -14.09 -14.39
C ILE A 430 -8.72 -13.23 -14.04
N ILE A 431 -8.92 -11.91 -14.04
CA ILE A 431 -8.02 -10.92 -13.48
C ILE A 431 -8.69 -10.33 -12.24
N LEU A 432 -7.98 -10.34 -11.12
CA LEU A 432 -8.41 -9.74 -9.86
C LEU A 432 -7.43 -8.62 -9.48
N VAL A 433 -7.93 -7.42 -9.24
CA VAL A 433 -7.09 -6.24 -8.94
C VAL A 433 -7.70 -5.35 -7.87
N ASP A 434 -6.84 -4.71 -7.09
CA ASP A 434 -7.19 -3.61 -6.20
C ASP A 434 -6.88 -2.25 -6.86
N VAL A 435 -7.65 -1.23 -6.46
CA VAL A 435 -7.36 0.17 -6.74
C VAL A 435 -7.44 0.92 -5.42
N VAL A 436 -6.27 1.33 -4.90
CA VAL A 436 -6.18 2.03 -3.62
C VAL A 436 -6.02 3.53 -3.85
N LEU A 437 -6.99 4.31 -3.37
CA LEU A 437 -7.02 5.77 -3.48
C LEU A 437 -6.42 6.44 -2.22
N GLY A 438 -6.47 7.77 -2.17
CA GLY A 438 -6.01 8.57 -1.03
C GLY A 438 -4.68 9.26 -1.26
N TYR A 439 -4.18 9.94 -0.23
CA TYR A 439 -2.86 10.56 -0.27
C TYR A 439 -1.77 9.51 -0.47
N GLY A 440 -0.67 9.90 -1.10
CA GLY A 440 0.46 9.00 -1.41
C GLY A 440 0.24 8.11 -2.63
N SER A 441 -1.00 7.71 -2.92
CA SER A 441 -1.34 6.92 -4.11
C SER A 441 -1.15 7.72 -5.41
N TYR A 442 -1.02 6.99 -6.52
CA TYR A 442 -0.98 7.54 -7.87
C TYR A 442 -2.20 8.42 -8.15
N SER A 443 -2.06 9.39 -9.05
CA SER A 443 -3.10 10.38 -9.33
C SER A 443 -4.32 9.79 -10.05
N ASP A 444 -4.11 8.77 -10.90
CA ASP A 444 -5.18 8.05 -11.59
C ASP A 444 -4.90 6.53 -11.64
N PRO A 445 -5.05 5.82 -10.51
CA PRO A 445 -4.74 4.40 -10.44
C PRO A 445 -5.76 3.54 -11.21
N ALA A 446 -7.01 4.01 -11.34
CA ALA A 446 -8.06 3.35 -12.11
C ALA A 446 -7.80 3.42 -13.62
N GLY A 447 -7.41 4.58 -14.14
CA GLY A 447 -7.00 4.76 -15.53
C GLY A 447 -5.80 3.88 -15.90
N ALA A 448 -4.81 3.77 -15.00
CA ALA A 448 -3.67 2.89 -15.22
C ALA A 448 -4.06 1.39 -15.30
N VAL A 449 -5.05 0.94 -14.51
CA VAL A 449 -5.64 -0.40 -14.69
C VAL A 449 -6.32 -0.50 -16.05
N ALA A 450 -7.18 0.46 -16.38
CA ALA A 450 -7.95 0.46 -17.63
C ALA A 450 -7.05 0.37 -18.87
N GLU A 451 -5.95 1.13 -18.90
CA GLU A 451 -4.94 1.04 -19.97
C GLU A 451 -4.28 -0.33 -20.05
N SER A 452 -3.95 -0.93 -18.91
CA SER A 452 -3.35 -2.27 -18.83
C SER A 452 -4.32 -3.34 -19.35
N LEU A 453 -5.61 -3.22 -19.01
CA LEU A 453 -6.67 -4.09 -19.51
C LEU A 453 -6.86 -3.96 -21.02
N GLU A 454 -6.85 -2.73 -21.56
CA GLU A 454 -6.97 -2.49 -23.00
C GLU A 454 -5.80 -3.13 -23.76
N LYS A 455 -4.56 -2.94 -23.28
CA LYS A 455 -3.36 -3.56 -23.86
C LYS A 455 -3.42 -5.09 -23.79
N ALA A 456 -3.83 -5.64 -22.64
CA ALA A 456 -3.97 -7.08 -22.47
C ALA A 456 -5.02 -7.66 -23.43
N ARG A 457 -6.18 -7.03 -23.58
CA ARG A 457 -7.22 -7.46 -24.54
C ARG A 457 -6.73 -7.46 -25.99
N LYS A 458 -5.98 -6.43 -26.40
CA LYS A 458 -5.36 -6.39 -27.74
C LYS A 458 -4.39 -7.55 -27.97
N ARG A 459 -3.69 -8.02 -26.93
CA ARG A 459 -2.73 -9.12 -27.00
C ARG A 459 -3.41 -10.49 -27.05
N VAL A 460 -4.45 -10.72 -26.24
CA VAL A 460 -5.17 -12.02 -26.19
C VAL A 460 -6.24 -12.17 -27.28
N GLY A 461 -6.58 -11.09 -27.99
CA GLY A 461 -7.47 -11.12 -29.14
C GLY A 461 -8.91 -11.50 -28.75
N ASP A 462 -9.45 -12.55 -29.37
CA ASP A 462 -10.82 -13.01 -29.14
C ASP A 462 -11.00 -13.73 -27.78
N ASN A 463 -9.93 -14.00 -27.04
CA ASN A 463 -9.95 -14.67 -25.73
C ASN A 463 -10.09 -13.62 -24.61
N ASP A 464 -11.25 -12.95 -24.55
CA ASP A 464 -11.55 -11.97 -23.50
C ASP A 464 -11.60 -12.64 -22.12
N PHE A 465 -11.25 -11.91 -21.07
CA PHE A 465 -11.14 -12.42 -19.71
C PHE A 465 -12.11 -11.68 -18.78
N ILE A 466 -12.46 -12.31 -17.66
CA ILE A 466 -13.25 -11.69 -16.61
C ILE A 466 -12.33 -10.79 -15.80
N VAL A 467 -12.80 -9.58 -15.47
CA VAL A 467 -12.08 -8.66 -14.60
C VAL A 467 -12.94 -8.35 -13.40
N VAL A 468 -12.44 -8.61 -12.20
CA VAL A 468 -13.05 -8.21 -10.94
C VAL A 468 -12.10 -7.23 -10.25
N ALA A 469 -12.64 -6.11 -9.78
CA ALA A 469 -11.86 -5.09 -9.09
C ALA A 469 -12.51 -4.68 -7.77
N SER A 470 -11.71 -4.25 -6.80
CA SER A 470 -12.17 -3.49 -5.64
C SER A 470 -11.52 -2.10 -5.63
N VAL A 471 -12.22 -1.10 -5.11
CA VAL A 471 -11.69 0.26 -4.95
C VAL A 471 -11.67 0.64 -3.47
N THR A 472 -10.49 0.65 -2.87
CA THR A 472 -10.26 1.12 -1.51
C THR A 472 -10.12 2.65 -1.52
N GLY A 473 -11.25 3.35 -1.44
CA GLY A 473 -11.29 4.81 -1.43
C GLY A 473 -12.61 5.42 -0.93
N THR A 474 -12.59 6.71 -0.65
CA THR A 474 -13.71 7.51 -0.14
C THR A 474 -14.16 8.57 -1.15
N ASP A 475 -15.37 9.10 -0.96
CA ASP A 475 -15.89 10.24 -1.74
C ASP A 475 -15.11 11.55 -1.52
N GLN A 476 -14.14 11.56 -0.59
CA GLN A 476 -13.33 12.73 -0.24
C GLN A 476 -11.87 12.61 -0.69
N ASP A 477 -11.49 11.48 -1.30
CA ASP A 477 -10.14 11.28 -1.78
C ASP A 477 -9.82 12.12 -3.03
N PRO A 478 -8.55 12.52 -3.24
CA PRO A 478 -8.15 13.36 -4.37
C PRO A 478 -8.46 12.79 -5.76
N GLN A 479 -8.53 11.46 -5.89
CA GLN A 479 -8.71 10.75 -7.16
C GLN A 479 -10.17 10.57 -7.62
N ASP A 480 -11.15 11.00 -6.80
CA ASP A 480 -12.59 10.77 -7.00
C ASP A 480 -12.97 9.27 -7.12
N LEU A 481 -13.60 8.75 -6.07
CA LEU A 481 -14.07 7.37 -6.01
C LEU A 481 -15.03 7.00 -7.14
N ASN A 482 -15.99 7.87 -7.46
CA ASN A 482 -17.03 7.56 -8.45
C ASN A 482 -16.45 7.56 -9.87
N GLU A 483 -15.54 8.50 -10.16
CA GLU A 483 -14.82 8.52 -11.43
C GLU A 483 -13.93 7.28 -11.58
N SER A 484 -13.21 6.90 -10.52
CA SER A 484 -12.39 5.68 -10.50
C SER A 484 -13.22 4.42 -10.79
N ILE A 485 -14.36 4.24 -10.11
CA ILE A 485 -15.28 3.12 -10.36
C ILE A 485 -15.75 3.12 -11.81
N LYS A 486 -16.23 4.25 -12.30
CA LYS A 486 -16.74 4.38 -13.67
C LYS A 486 -15.69 4.07 -14.72
N THR A 487 -14.44 4.47 -14.49
CA THR A 487 -13.31 4.17 -15.38
C THR A 487 -13.06 2.67 -15.48
N LEU A 488 -13.10 1.95 -14.36
CA LEU A 488 -12.97 0.48 -14.32
C LEU A 488 -14.15 -0.22 -14.99
N GLU A 489 -15.38 0.22 -14.72
CA GLU A 489 -16.60 -0.32 -15.34
C GLU A 489 -16.60 -0.13 -16.87
N ASN A 490 -16.19 1.05 -17.36
CA ASN A 490 -16.01 1.31 -18.79
C ASN A 490 -14.92 0.43 -19.41
N ALA A 491 -13.90 0.06 -18.63
CA ALA A 491 -12.90 -0.93 -19.01
C ALA A 491 -13.39 -2.39 -18.87
N GLY A 492 -14.68 -2.60 -18.58
CA GLY A 492 -15.32 -3.93 -18.52
C GLY A 492 -15.04 -4.71 -17.23
N ALA A 493 -14.62 -4.04 -16.16
CA ALA A 493 -14.46 -4.67 -14.85
C ALA A 493 -15.79 -4.71 -14.08
N ILE A 494 -15.99 -5.78 -13.31
CA ILE A 494 -17.01 -5.86 -12.27
C ILE A 494 -16.39 -5.27 -11.00
N VAL A 495 -16.87 -4.11 -10.57
CA VAL A 495 -16.32 -3.40 -9.41
C VAL A 495 -17.14 -3.73 -8.16
N MET A 496 -16.49 -4.30 -7.14
CA MET A 496 -17.11 -4.68 -5.87
C MET A 496 -16.77 -3.66 -4.77
N PRO A 497 -17.65 -3.47 -3.78
CA PRO A 497 -17.52 -2.41 -2.77
C PRO A 497 -16.40 -2.66 -1.75
N SER A 498 -15.91 -3.89 -1.61
CA SER A 498 -14.80 -4.26 -0.74
C SER A 498 -13.92 -5.31 -1.41
N ASN A 499 -12.67 -5.44 -0.93
CA ASN A 499 -11.79 -6.53 -1.34
C ASN A 499 -12.41 -7.89 -1.03
N ALA A 500 -12.99 -8.07 0.17
CA ALA A 500 -13.63 -9.31 0.56
C ALA A 500 -14.79 -9.71 -0.40
N GLN A 501 -15.63 -8.76 -0.83
CA GLN A 501 -16.68 -9.04 -1.81
C GLN A 501 -16.12 -9.33 -3.21
N ALA A 502 -15.06 -8.64 -3.65
CA ALA A 502 -14.35 -8.95 -4.90
C ALA A 502 -13.83 -10.41 -4.91
N VAL A 503 -13.18 -10.80 -3.83
CA VAL A 503 -12.61 -12.15 -3.65
C VAL A 503 -13.71 -13.21 -3.61
N ARG A 504 -14.79 -12.99 -2.86
CA ARG A 504 -15.95 -13.91 -2.83
C ARG A 504 -16.62 -14.05 -4.20
N LEU A 505 -16.72 -12.96 -4.98
CA LEU A 505 -17.26 -13.04 -6.34
C LEU A 505 -16.36 -13.88 -7.23
N VAL A 506 -15.04 -13.70 -7.15
CA VAL A 506 -14.07 -14.53 -7.89
C VAL A 506 -14.22 -16.00 -7.52
N ASP A 507 -14.35 -16.35 -6.24
CA ASP A 507 -14.58 -17.73 -5.81
C ASP A 507 -15.87 -18.32 -6.41
N ARG A 508 -16.98 -17.56 -6.43
CA ARG A 508 -18.23 -17.98 -7.09
C ARG A 508 -18.04 -18.23 -8.59
N ILE A 509 -17.34 -17.33 -9.28
CA ILE A 509 -17.04 -17.47 -10.72
C ILE A 509 -16.16 -18.70 -10.97
N MET A 510 -15.11 -18.91 -10.19
CA MET A 510 -14.22 -20.08 -10.32
C MET A 510 -14.99 -21.39 -10.11
N LYS A 511 -15.87 -21.45 -9.10
CA LYS A 511 -16.75 -22.62 -8.87
C LYS A 511 -17.70 -22.87 -10.03
N ALA A 512 -18.32 -21.83 -10.58
CA ALA A 512 -19.27 -21.95 -11.69
C ALA A 512 -18.58 -22.35 -13.01
N ALA A 513 -17.35 -21.89 -13.24
CA ALA A 513 -16.55 -22.22 -14.42
C ALA A 513 -15.71 -23.51 -14.26
N ALA A 514 -15.71 -24.13 -13.07
CA ALA A 514 -14.89 -25.30 -12.74
C ALA A 514 -13.38 -25.10 -13.02
N LEU A 515 -12.88 -23.92 -12.62
CA LEU A 515 -11.48 -23.50 -12.79
C LEU A 515 -10.52 -24.13 -11.79
#